data_AF-A0A0Q6CY50-F1
#
_entry.id   AF-A0A0Q6CY50-F1
#
_cell.length_a   1.000
_cell.length_b   1.000
_cell.length_c   1.000
_cell.angle_alpha   90.00
_cell.angle_beta   90.00
_cell.angle_gamma   90.00
#
_symmetry.space_group_name_H-M   'P 1'
#
loop_
_entity.id
_entity.type
_entity.pdbx_description
1 polymer ?
#
loop_
_entity_poly.entity_id
_entity_poly.type
_entity_poly.pdbx_seq_one_letter_code
_entity_poly.pdbx_strand_id
1 'polypeptide(L)'
;MIATRPAAQLILLMAGLLVWGSAFVWLYGALSVGCAFGWEARMLGPVSLQRAVLIGLWLAHLTLIAILLAVLHRRLKASGGHASLDGFFARAVFWSTLVALGVTIVNYAPILGLSTCL
;
A
#
# COMPACT_ATOMS: atom_id res chain seq x y z
N MET A 1 -18.49 16.48 -17.80
CA MET A 1 -19.33 16.70 -16.60
C MET A 1 -18.41 16.71 -15.39
N ILE A 2 -17.81 17.86 -15.04
CA ILE A 2 -16.75 17.98 -14.02
C ILE A 2 -17.30 18.46 -12.65
N ALA A 3 -18.60 18.77 -12.55
CA ALA A 3 -19.10 19.62 -11.47
C ALA A 3 -19.65 18.95 -10.19
N THR A 4 -19.69 17.62 -10.04
CA THR A 4 -20.52 17.05 -8.95
C THR A 4 -19.79 16.54 -7.69
N ARG A 5 -18.48 16.20 -7.70
CA ARG A 5 -17.78 15.73 -6.47
C ARG A 5 -16.25 16.04 -6.42
N PRO A 6 -15.84 17.30 -6.19
CA PRO A 6 -14.41 17.67 -6.13
C PRO A 6 -13.64 16.96 -5.01
N ALA A 7 -14.26 16.73 -3.84
CA ALA A 7 -13.62 16.05 -2.73
C ALA A 7 -13.28 14.58 -3.02
N ALA A 8 -14.18 13.85 -3.70
CA ALA A 8 -13.94 12.44 -4.01
C ALA A 8 -12.78 12.26 -5.00
N GLN A 9 -12.60 13.20 -5.93
CA GLN A 9 -11.48 13.22 -6.88
C GLN A 9 -10.15 13.50 -6.19
N LEU A 10 -10.13 14.44 -5.24
CA LEU A 10 -8.94 14.72 -4.42
C LEU A 10 -8.54 13.53 -3.54
N ILE A 11 -9.52 12.86 -2.92
CA ILE A 11 -9.26 11.62 -2.15
C ILE A 11 -8.71 10.54 -3.07
N LEU A 12 -9.24 10.39 -4.29
CA LEU A 12 -8.72 9.44 -5.27
C LEU A 12 -7.27 9.75 -5.66
N LEU A 13 -6.93 11.03 -5.83
CA LEU A 13 -5.58 11.50 -6.15
C LEU A 13 -4.58 11.08 -5.06
N MET A 14 -5.01 11.14 -3.80
CA MET A 14 -4.21 10.76 -2.64
C MET A 14 -4.36 9.28 -2.26
N ALA A 15 -5.19 8.49 -2.94
CA ALA A 15 -5.53 7.14 -2.51
C ALA A 15 -4.30 6.23 -2.38
N GLY A 16 -3.39 6.28 -3.35
CA GLY A 16 -2.13 5.53 -3.29
C GLY A 16 -1.28 5.90 -2.07
N LEU A 17 -1.20 7.20 -1.75
CA LEU A 17 -0.47 7.70 -0.58
C LEU A 17 -1.16 7.33 0.74
N LEU A 18 -2.49 7.37 0.79
CA LEU A 18 -3.28 6.99 1.97
C LEU A 18 -3.12 5.50 2.28
N VAL A 19 -3.16 4.63 1.26
CA VAL A 19 -2.95 3.18 1.44
C VAL A 19 -1.51 2.89 1.86
N TRP A 20 -0.53 3.61 1.32
CA TRP A 20 0.86 3.50 1.78
C TRP A 20 1.03 3.97 3.23
N GLY A 21 0.42 5.10 3.59
CA GLY A 21 0.46 5.64 4.95
C GLY A 21 -0.22 4.73 5.97
N SER A 22 -1.33 4.08 5.61
CA SER A 22 -1.96 3.08 6.48
C SER A 22 -1.06 1.86 6.68
N ALA A 23 -0.33 1.43 5.65
CA ALA A 23 0.65 0.34 5.77
C ALA A 23 1.72 0.68 6.81
N PHE A 24 2.21 1.92 6.78
CA PHE A 24 3.21 2.39 7.75
C PHE A 24 2.68 2.31 9.19
N VAL A 25 1.48 2.83 9.44
CA VAL A 25 0.86 2.81 10.78
C VAL A 25 0.65 1.38 11.27
N TRP A 26 0.11 0.50 10.43
CA TRP A 26 -0.17 -0.88 10.82
C TRP A 26 1.11 -1.69 11.05
N LEU A 27 2.10 -1.59 10.16
CA LEU A 27 3.35 -2.34 10.29
C LEU A 27 4.16 -1.86 11.48
N TYR A 28 4.26 -0.54 11.70
CA TYR A 28 5.01 0.01 12.83
C TYR A 28 4.29 -0.24 14.16
N GLY A 29 2.96 -0.10 14.19
CA GLY A 29 2.16 -0.45 15.36
C GLY A 29 2.28 -1.94 15.72
N ALA A 30 2.14 -2.83 14.73
CA ALA A 30 2.31 -4.27 14.94
C ALA A 30 3.74 -4.62 15.36
N LEU A 31 4.74 -3.91 14.84
CA LEU A 31 6.13 -4.06 15.26
C LEU A 31 6.27 -3.79 16.76
N SER A 32 5.87 -2.60 17.21
CA SER A 32 5.98 -2.18 18.61
C SER A 32 5.18 -3.09 19.55
N VAL A 33 3.93 -3.41 19.18
CA VAL A 33 3.08 -4.34 19.95
C VAL A 33 3.76 -5.70 20.05
N GLY A 34 4.15 -6.29 18.92
CA GLY A 34 4.69 -7.64 18.95
C GLY A 34 6.05 -7.76 19.65
N CYS A 35 6.90 -6.72 19.63
CA CYS A 35 8.10 -6.69 20.46
C CYS A 35 7.75 -6.59 21.95
N ALA A 36 6.80 -5.74 22.34
CA ALA A 36 6.36 -5.61 23.74
C ALA A 36 5.71 -6.88 24.30
N PHE A 37 4.98 -7.62 23.47
CA PHE A 37 4.31 -8.88 23.86
C PHE A 37 5.16 -10.14 23.58
N GLY A 38 6.43 -9.99 23.18
CA GLY A 38 7.36 -11.10 22.98
C GLY A 38 6.99 -12.05 21.83
N TRP A 39 6.32 -11.56 20.78
CA TRP A 39 5.95 -12.36 19.61
C TRP A 39 7.16 -12.86 18.82
N GLU A 40 8.31 -12.20 18.96
CA GLU A 40 9.56 -12.66 18.37
C GLU A 40 9.98 -14.04 18.93
N ALA A 41 9.77 -14.30 20.22
CA ALA A 41 10.15 -15.56 20.86
C ALA A 41 9.19 -16.74 20.52
N ARG A 42 8.01 -16.44 19.96
CA ARG A 42 7.02 -17.45 19.58
C ARG A 42 7.27 -17.91 18.16
N MET A 43 7.72 -19.15 17.97
CA MET A 43 7.97 -19.70 16.63
C MET A 43 6.70 -20.25 15.98
N LEU A 44 6.53 -19.96 14.69
CA LEU A 44 5.56 -20.57 13.78
C LEU A 44 6.34 -21.26 12.65
N GLY A 45 6.85 -22.47 12.93
CA GLY A 45 7.71 -23.19 12.00
C GLY A 45 9.07 -22.49 11.85
N PRO A 46 9.51 -22.12 10.62
CA PRO A 46 10.82 -21.50 10.39
C PRO A 46 10.86 -19.99 10.70
N VAL A 47 9.72 -19.37 11.02
CA VAL A 47 9.61 -17.92 11.27
C VAL A 47 8.98 -17.63 12.62
N SER A 48 9.29 -16.49 13.23
CA SER A 48 8.59 -16.02 14.43
C SER A 48 7.16 -15.57 14.10
N LEU A 49 6.27 -15.60 15.08
CA LEU A 49 4.92 -15.02 15.02
C LEU A 49 5.02 -13.55 14.61
N GLN A 50 6.01 -12.83 15.14
CA GLN A 50 6.29 -11.45 14.77
C GLN A 50 6.50 -11.29 13.27
N ARG A 51 7.41 -12.08 12.70
CA ARG A 51 7.70 -12.03 11.27
C ARG A 51 6.50 -12.44 10.43
N ALA A 52 5.76 -13.47 10.85
CA ALA A 52 4.56 -13.93 10.15
C ALA A 52 3.48 -12.83 10.08
N VAL A 53 3.22 -12.12 11.18
CA VAL A 53 2.24 -11.02 11.21
C VAL A 53 2.67 -9.86 10.32
N LEU A 54 3.94 -9.46 10.40
CA LEU A 54 4.46 -8.36 9.58
C LEU A 54 4.44 -8.70 8.08
N ILE A 55 4.83 -9.92 7.70
CA ILE A 55 4.71 -10.40 6.32
C ILE A 55 3.24 -10.42 5.88
N GLY A 56 2.33 -10.90 6.72
CA GLY A 56 0.89 -10.93 6.44
C GLY A 56 0.33 -9.53 6.17
N LEU A 57 0.65 -8.56 7.03
CA LEU A 57 0.25 -7.16 6.86
C LEU A 57 0.85 -6.54 5.59
N TRP A 58 2.12 -6.82 5.32
CA TRP A 58 2.80 -6.33 4.13
C TRP A 58 2.17 -6.89 2.85
N LEU A 59 1.95 -8.20 2.77
CA LEU A 59 1.29 -8.85 1.64
C LEU A 59 -0.14 -8.33 1.44
N ALA A 60 -0.91 -8.13 2.52
CA ALA A 60 -2.25 -7.57 2.44
C ALA A 60 -2.24 -6.17 1.80
N HIS A 61 -1.30 -5.30 2.19
CA HIS A 61 -1.17 -3.97 1.59
C HIS A 61 -0.68 -4.04 0.13
N LEU A 62 0.28 -4.92 -0.20
CA LEU A 62 0.70 -5.14 -1.58
C LEU A 62 -0.47 -5.60 -2.46
N THR A 63 -1.30 -6.53 -1.98
CA THR A 63 -2.50 -6.98 -2.68
C THR A 63 -3.50 -5.83 -2.88
N LEU A 64 -3.76 -5.03 -1.85
CA LEU A 64 -4.67 -3.87 -1.96
C LEU A 64 -4.18 -2.85 -2.99
N ILE A 65 -2.89 -2.50 -2.97
CA ILE A 65 -2.30 -1.56 -3.93
C ILE A 65 -2.32 -2.15 -5.35
N ALA A 66 -2.00 -3.44 -5.51
CA ALA A 66 -2.04 -4.11 -6.81
C ALA A 66 -3.46 -4.16 -7.40
N ILE A 67 -4.48 -4.44 -6.58
CA ILE A 67 -5.88 -4.39 -6.98
C ILE A 67 -6.26 -2.97 -7.42
N LEU A 68 -5.91 -1.96 -6.62
CA LEU A 68 -6.17 -0.55 -6.96
C LEU A 68 -5.51 -0.18 -8.30
N LEU A 69 -4.24 -0.56 -8.49
CA LEU A 69 -3.50 -0.30 -9.72
C LEU A 69 -4.14 -1.00 -10.92
N ALA A 70 -4.60 -2.25 -10.77
CA ALA A 70 -5.29 -2.99 -11.83
C ALA A 70 -6.63 -2.32 -12.21
N VAL A 71 -7.40 -1.83 -11.23
CA VAL A 71 -8.64 -1.08 -11.46
C VAL A 71 -8.37 0.23 -12.19
N LEU A 72 -7.35 0.97 -11.77
CA LEU A 72 -6.94 2.24 -12.41
C LEU A 72 -6.45 2.01 -13.84
N HIS A 73 -5.68 0.95 -14.07
CA HIS A 73 -5.18 0.59 -15.40
C HIS A 73 -6.33 0.30 -16.38
N ARG A 74 -7.34 -0.47 -15.94
CA ARG A 74 -8.54 -0.75 -16.74
C ARG A 74 -9.31 0.53 -17.08
N ARG A 75 -9.46 1.45 -16.12
CA ARG A 75 -10.12 2.75 -16.33
C ARG A 75 -9.37 3.64 -17.32
N LEU A 76 -8.04 3.68 -17.23
CA LEU A 76 -7.19 4.42 -18.18
C LEU A 76 -7.35 3.89 -19.61
N LYS A 77 -7.32 2.56 -19.78
CA LYS A 77 -7.49 1.93 -21.09
C LYS A 77 -8.87 2.20 -21.70
N ALA A 78 -9.92 2.16 -20.87
CA ALA A 78 -11.30 2.43 -21.32
C ALA A 78 -11.54 3.91 -21.70
N SER A 79 -10.76 4.84 -21.15
CA SER A 79 -10.96 6.29 -21.37
C SER A 79 -10.37 6.82 -22.68
N GLY A 80 -9.76 5.98 -23.51
CA GLY A 80 -9.49 6.29 -24.92
C GLY A 80 -8.61 7.52 -25.20
N GLY A 81 -7.70 7.89 -24.30
CA GLY A 81 -6.62 8.85 -24.58
C GLY A 81 -7.02 10.29 -24.93
N HIS A 82 -8.27 10.72 -24.66
CA HIS A 82 -8.66 12.10 -24.91
C HIS A 82 -7.95 13.04 -23.92
N ALA A 83 -7.38 14.13 -24.42
CA ALA A 83 -6.67 15.15 -23.64
C ALA A 83 -7.65 16.02 -22.82
N SER A 84 -8.38 15.40 -21.90
CA SER A 84 -9.22 16.09 -20.91
C SER A 84 -8.53 16.13 -19.55
N LEU A 85 -8.91 17.09 -18.70
CA LEU A 85 -8.48 17.17 -17.30
C LEU A 85 -8.67 15.83 -16.56
N ASP A 86 -9.76 15.12 -16.84
CA ASP A 86 -10.05 13.80 -16.25
C ASP A 86 -8.98 12.76 -16.61
N GLY A 87 -8.45 12.80 -17.84
CA GLY A 87 -7.36 11.95 -18.29
C GLY A 87 -6.04 12.23 -17.59
N PHE A 88 -5.75 13.51 -17.32
CA PHE A 88 -4.58 13.90 -16.52
C PHE A 88 -4.68 13.38 -15.08
N PHE A 89 -5.80 13.59 -14.40
CA PHE A 89 -6.03 13.10 -13.04
C PHE A 89 -5.92 11.57 -12.96
N ALA A 90 -6.54 10.84 -13.88
CA ALA A 90 -6.47 9.38 -13.91
C ALA A 90 -5.01 8.89 -14.05
N ARG A 91 -4.20 9.57 -14.87
CA ARG A 91 -2.79 9.22 -15.08
C ARG A 91 -1.93 9.56 -13.87
N ALA A 92 -2.19 10.71 -13.23
CA ALA A 92 -1.53 11.11 -11.99
C ALA A 92 -1.81 10.11 -10.85
N VAL A 93 -3.07 9.70 -10.66
CA VAL A 93 -3.48 8.70 -9.66
C VAL A 93 -2.82 7.35 -9.93
N PHE A 94 -2.73 6.94 -11.20
CA PHE A 94 -2.07 5.68 -11.57
C PHE A 94 -0.58 5.69 -11.23
N TRP A 95 0.15 6.74 -11.63
CA TRP A 95 1.58 6.85 -11.33
C TRP A 95 1.85 6.99 -9.83
N SER A 96 1.04 7.75 -9.09
CA SER A 96 1.19 7.85 -7.64
C SER A 96 0.95 6.51 -6.93
N THR A 97 -0.03 5.73 -7.41
CA THR A 97 -0.29 4.38 -6.90
C THR A 97 0.84 3.41 -7.25
N LEU A 98 1.44 3.54 -8.44
CA LEU A 98 2.59 2.72 -8.84
C LEU A 98 3.82 3.02 -7.98
N VAL A 99 4.08 4.30 -7.69
CA VAL A 99 5.14 4.71 -6.76
C VAL A 99 4.85 4.16 -5.36
N ALA A 100 3.61 4.26 -4.88
CA ALA A 100 3.22 3.69 -3.59
C ALA A 100 3.48 2.17 -3.52
N LEU A 101 3.23 1.43 -4.60
CA LEU A 101 3.57 0.00 -4.68
C LEU A 101 5.08 -0.21 -4.55
N GLY A 102 5.88 0.52 -5.35
CA GLY A 102 7.34 0.41 -5.32
C GLY A 102 7.93 0.72 -3.95
N VAL A 103 7.48 1.82 -3.31
CA VAL A 103 7.95 2.20 -1.97
C VAL A 103 7.50 1.19 -0.92
N THR A 104 6.29 0.62 -1.02
CA THR A 104 5.83 -0.46 -0.11
C THR A 104 6.71 -1.70 -0.24
N ILE A 105 7.18 -2.04 -1.44
CA ILE A 105 8.10 -3.16 -1.62
C ILE A 105 9.45 -2.84 -0.97
N VAL A 106 10.05 -1.69 -1.32
CA VAL A 106 11.42 -1.36 -0.91
C VAL A 106 11.51 -1.12 0.59
N ASN A 107 10.61 -0.35 1.19
CA ASN A 107 10.69 0.02 2.61
C ASN A 107 10.46 -1.17 3.55
N TYR A 108 9.63 -2.13 3.14
CA TYR A 108 9.22 -3.24 4.00
C TYR A 108 9.87 -4.58 3.62
N ALA A 109 10.61 -4.67 2.51
CA ALA A 109 11.44 -5.83 2.18
C ALA A 109 12.42 -6.25 3.30
N PRO A 110 13.02 -5.34 4.09
CA PRO A 110 13.89 -5.74 5.20
C PRO A 110 13.24 -6.67 6.24
N ILE A 111 11.90 -6.69 6.34
CA ILE A 111 11.14 -7.63 7.19
C ILE A 111 11.46 -9.09 6.86
N LEU A 112 11.95 -9.39 5.64
CA LEU A 112 12.29 -10.75 5.22
C LEU A 112 13.59 -11.28 5.81
N GLY A 113 14.54 -10.42 6.21
CA GLY A 113 15.89 -10.87 6.60
C GLY A 113 16.52 -10.16 7.81
N LEU A 114 16.07 -8.96 8.17
CA LEU A 114 16.62 -8.24 9.32
C LEU A 114 15.94 -8.68 10.63
N SER A 115 16.62 -8.47 11.75
CA SER A 115 16.02 -8.59 13.08
C SER A 115 14.88 -7.60 13.23
N THR A 116 13.74 -8.06 13.78
CA THR A 116 12.53 -7.24 13.91
C THR A 116 12.49 -6.50 15.25
N CYS A 117 13.10 -7.06 16.29
CA CYS A 117 13.23 -6.44 17.60
C CYS A 117 14.74 -6.40 17.92
N LEU A 118 15.19 -5.31 18.54
CA LEU A 118 16.54 -5.11 19.06
C LEU A 118 16.43 -4.67 20.52
#